data_AF-A0AAV1Z7E9-F1
#
_entry.id   AF-A0AAV1Z7E9-F1
#
_cell.length_a   1.000
_cell.length_b   1.000
_cell.length_c   1.000
_cell.angle_alpha   90.00
_cell.angle_beta   90.00
_cell.angle_gamma   90.00
#
_symmetry.space_group_name_H-M   'P 1'
#
loop_
_entity.id
_entity.type
_entity.pdbx_description
1 polymer ?
#
loop_
_entity_poly.entity_id
_entity_poly.type
_entity_poly.pdbx_seq_one_letter_code
_entity_poly.pdbx_strand_id
1 'polypeptide(L)'
;MRAVRRSNCTGTVSWMGSDGWSARSLVFDGNEEQVEGTISVQPKAHPVQGFDQYFQSLTAQNNRRNPWFIEFWEHFFNCKWSNSLVTPYNQYTDRPCTVKEVISHKTSYEAEK
;
A
#
# COMPACT_ATOMS: atom_id res chain seq x y z
N MET A 1 -6.84 -16.51 -3.80
CA MET A 1 -5.56 -17.16 -4.13
C MET A 1 -5.11 -18.18 -3.11
N ARG A 2 -4.99 -17.82 -1.82
CA ARG A 2 -4.60 -18.78 -0.76
C ARG A 2 -5.40 -20.09 -0.75
N ALA A 3 -6.71 -20.06 -1.05
CA ALA A 3 -7.51 -21.28 -1.15
C ALA A 3 -7.05 -22.22 -2.28
N VAL A 4 -6.80 -21.69 -3.48
CA VAL A 4 -6.27 -22.46 -4.63
C VAL A 4 -4.93 -23.11 -4.27
N ARG A 5 -4.05 -22.37 -3.58
CA ARG A 5 -2.79 -22.91 -3.07
C ARG A 5 -3.01 -24.05 -2.08
N ARG A 6 -3.87 -23.86 -1.08
CA ARG A 6 -4.19 -24.90 -0.07
C ARG A 6 -4.80 -26.17 -0.68
N SER A 7 -5.51 -26.02 -1.79
CA SER A 7 -6.13 -27.14 -2.52
C SER A 7 -5.23 -27.74 -3.62
N ASN A 8 -4.00 -27.22 -3.80
CA ASN A 8 -3.08 -27.64 -4.86
C ASN A 8 -3.68 -27.55 -6.27
N CYS A 9 -4.46 -26.50 -6.54
CA CYS A 9 -5.12 -26.26 -7.83
C CYS A 9 -4.48 -25.10 -8.61
N THR A 10 -3.21 -24.78 -8.33
CA THR A 10 -2.47 -23.74 -9.05
C THR A 10 -2.44 -24.06 -10.55
N GLY A 11 -2.69 -23.06 -11.40
CA GLY A 11 -2.78 -23.25 -12.86
C GLY A 11 -4.04 -23.95 -13.37
N THR A 12 -4.96 -24.37 -12.50
CA THR A 12 -6.23 -25.01 -12.90
C THR A 12 -7.38 -24.01 -13.08
N VAL A 13 -7.31 -22.87 -12.40
CA VAL A 13 -8.34 -21.84 -12.40
C VAL A 13 -7.85 -20.63 -13.20
N SER A 14 -8.64 -20.21 -14.18
CA SER A 14 -8.45 -18.91 -14.82
C SER A 14 -9.33 -17.87 -14.15
N TRP A 15 -8.80 -16.67 -14.02
CA TRP A 15 -9.50 -15.61 -13.34
C TRP A 15 -9.83 -14.45 -14.26
N MET A 16 -11.06 -13.94 -14.08
CA MET A 16 -11.52 -12.69 -14.67
C MET A 16 -12.08 -11.83 -13.55
N GLY A 17 -11.51 -10.66 -13.32
CA GLY A 17 -12.00 -9.77 -12.26
C GLY A 17 -12.20 -8.33 -12.70
N SER A 18 -12.95 -7.61 -11.88
CA SER A 18 -13.22 -6.20 -12.06
C SER A 18 -12.02 -5.34 -11.63
N ASP A 19 -12.22 -4.03 -11.65
CA ASP A 19 -11.29 -2.98 -11.23
C ASP A 19 -10.74 -3.18 -9.81
N GLY A 20 -11.55 -3.67 -8.87
CA GLY A 20 -11.11 -3.97 -7.50
C GLY A 20 -9.96 -4.99 -7.43
N TRP A 21 -9.74 -5.74 -8.51
CA TRP A 21 -8.70 -6.75 -8.64
C TRP A 21 -7.55 -6.33 -9.58
N SER A 22 -7.70 -5.24 -10.31
CA SER A 22 -6.76 -4.81 -11.33
C SER A 22 -5.55 -4.10 -10.72
N ALA A 23 -4.36 -4.41 -11.22
CA ALA A 23 -3.08 -3.72 -10.98
C ALA A 23 -2.67 -3.47 -9.51
N ARG A 24 -3.30 -4.11 -8.53
CA ARG A 24 -3.00 -3.94 -7.10
C ARG A 24 -2.02 -5.01 -6.60
N SER A 25 -0.88 -4.59 -6.08
CA SER A 25 0.12 -5.50 -5.48
C SER A 25 -0.47 -6.39 -4.38
N LEU A 26 -1.42 -5.86 -3.61
CA LEU A 26 -2.16 -6.61 -2.58
C LEU A 26 -2.77 -7.94 -3.08
N VAL A 27 -3.09 -8.01 -4.37
CA VAL A 27 -3.69 -9.19 -4.99
C VAL A 27 -2.66 -10.27 -5.28
N PHE A 28 -1.53 -9.88 -5.85
CA PHE A 28 -0.58 -10.79 -6.46
C PHE A 28 0.64 -11.05 -5.59
N ASP A 29 0.99 -10.14 -4.67
CA ASP A 29 2.15 -10.29 -3.78
C ASP A 29 2.03 -11.59 -2.96
N GLY A 30 3.01 -12.46 -3.14
CA GLY A 30 3.08 -13.77 -2.52
C GLY A 30 1.99 -14.74 -2.99
N ASN A 31 1.33 -14.49 -4.12
CA ASN A 31 0.30 -15.31 -4.78
C ASN A 31 0.48 -15.38 -6.31
N GLU A 32 1.67 -15.06 -6.81
CA GLU A 32 1.98 -14.81 -8.22
C GLU A 32 1.60 -16.01 -9.10
N GLU A 33 1.99 -17.23 -8.72
CA GLU A 33 1.65 -18.46 -9.45
C GLU A 33 0.12 -18.72 -9.51
N GLN A 34 -0.62 -18.29 -8.48
CA GLN A 34 -2.07 -18.54 -8.41
C GLN A 34 -2.87 -17.51 -9.22
N VAL A 35 -2.27 -16.37 -9.58
CA VAL A 35 -2.91 -15.32 -10.38
C VAL A 35 -2.37 -15.27 -11.81
N GLU A 36 -1.44 -16.14 -12.18
CA GLU A 36 -0.90 -16.19 -13.53
C GLU A 36 -2.02 -16.36 -14.58
N GLY A 37 -1.95 -15.58 -15.67
CA GLY A 37 -2.96 -15.59 -16.73
C GLY A 37 -4.26 -14.85 -16.41
N THR A 38 -4.32 -14.14 -15.29
CA THR A 38 -5.47 -13.30 -14.91
C THR A 38 -5.75 -12.20 -15.93
N ILE A 39 -7.02 -12.03 -16.27
CA ILE A 39 -7.51 -10.88 -17.02
C ILE A 39 -8.34 -10.00 -16.08
N SER A 40 -8.06 -8.70 -16.08
CA SER A 40 -8.86 -7.72 -15.33
C SER A 40 -9.14 -6.48 -16.16
N VAL A 41 -10.17 -5.75 -15.76
CA VAL A 41 -10.54 -4.48 -16.38
C VAL A 41 -10.35 -3.36 -15.37
N GLN A 42 -9.82 -2.22 -15.80
CA GLN A 42 -9.68 -1.03 -14.97
C GLN A 42 -10.11 0.20 -15.78
N PRO A 43 -10.85 1.14 -15.17
CA PRO A 43 -11.02 2.47 -15.76
C PRO A 43 -9.65 3.11 -15.99
N LYS A 44 -9.49 3.80 -17.12
CA LYS A 44 -8.26 4.54 -17.40
C LYS A 44 -8.15 5.74 -16.46
N ALA A 45 -7.24 5.68 -15.48
CA ALA A 45 -6.93 6.81 -14.63
C ALA A 45 -5.97 7.79 -15.33
N HIS A 46 -6.06 9.06 -14.95
CA HIS A 46 -5.12 10.09 -15.38
C HIS A 46 -4.51 10.75 -14.14
N PRO A 47 -3.19 10.99 -14.12
CA PRO A 47 -2.56 11.69 -13.01
C PRO A 47 -3.19 13.06 -12.80
N VAL A 48 -3.47 13.39 -11.54
CA VAL A 48 -3.95 14.73 -11.17
C VAL A 48 -2.74 15.65 -11.03
N GLN A 49 -2.66 16.67 -11.89
CA GLN A 49 -1.54 17.61 -11.88
C GLN A 49 -1.35 18.24 -10.50
N GLY A 50 -0.13 18.14 -9.98
CA GLY A 50 0.25 18.71 -8.67
C GLY A 50 -0.09 17.84 -7.47
N PHE A 51 -0.87 16.76 -7.62
CA PHE A 51 -1.21 15.88 -6.50
C PHE A 51 0.04 15.20 -5.93
N ASP A 52 0.89 14.63 -6.78
CA ASP A 52 2.11 13.93 -6.34
C ASP A 52 3.06 14.89 -5.61
N GLN A 53 3.22 16.11 -6.12
CA GLN A 53 4.04 17.14 -5.49
C GLN A 53 3.50 17.53 -4.12
N TYR A 54 2.17 17.75 -4.04
CA TYR A 54 1.50 18.03 -2.78
C TYR A 54 1.67 16.88 -1.79
N PHE A 55 1.37 15.64 -2.20
CA PHE A 55 1.41 14.47 -1.31
C PHE A 55 2.82 14.17 -0.81
N GLN A 56 3.84 14.27 -1.67
CA GLN A 56 5.24 14.08 -1.29
C GLN A 56 5.77 15.20 -0.38
N SER A 57 5.15 16.38 -0.38
CA SER A 57 5.49 17.48 0.53
C SER A 57 4.92 17.30 1.96
N LEU A 58 3.99 16.35 2.15
CA LEU A 58 3.39 16.10 3.46
C LEU A 58 4.35 15.35 4.37
N THR A 59 4.36 15.74 5.64
CA THR A 59 5.08 15.09 6.72
C THR A 59 4.15 14.87 7.90
N ALA A 60 4.47 13.92 8.77
CA ALA A 60 3.70 13.71 9.99
C ALA A 60 3.63 14.96 10.89
N GLN A 61 4.53 15.94 10.73
CA GLN A 61 4.51 17.19 11.48
C GLN A 61 3.60 18.26 10.87
N ASN A 62 3.56 18.35 9.53
CA ASN A 62 2.84 19.43 8.85
C ASN A 62 1.38 19.08 8.54
N ASN A 63 1.03 17.79 8.48
CA ASN A 63 -0.32 17.35 8.14
C ASN A 63 -1.18 17.07 9.38
N ARG A 64 -1.61 18.13 10.07
CA ARG A 64 -2.50 18.01 11.24
C ARG A 64 -3.97 17.83 10.89
N ARG A 65 -4.35 17.99 9.61
CA ARG A 65 -5.74 17.92 9.15
C ARG A 65 -6.26 16.48 9.11
N ASN A 66 -5.40 15.53 8.77
CA ASN A 66 -5.77 14.12 8.63
C ASN A 66 -5.42 13.35 9.92
N PRO A 67 -6.42 12.89 10.70
CA PRO A 67 -6.17 12.19 11.97
C PRO A 67 -5.49 10.82 11.79
N TRP A 68 -5.60 10.20 10.61
CA TRP A 68 -4.97 8.90 10.30
C TRP A 68 -3.55 9.03 9.76
N PHE A 69 -3.05 10.26 9.56
CA PHE A 69 -1.78 10.43 8.87
C PHE A 69 -0.57 9.93 9.67
N ILE A 70 -0.64 10.01 11.01
CA ILE A 70 0.40 9.45 11.88
C ILE A 70 0.43 7.92 11.75
N GLU A 71 -0.73 7.27 11.82
CA GLU A 71 -0.85 5.81 11.67
C GLU A 71 -0.34 5.34 10.30
N PHE A 72 -0.73 6.06 9.22
CA PHE A 72 -0.20 5.83 7.90
C PHE A 72 1.34 5.95 7.86
N TRP A 73 1.89 7.01 8.44
CA TRP A 73 3.34 7.26 8.45
C TRP A 73 4.12 6.17 9.17
N GLU A 74 3.62 5.74 10.33
CA GLU A 74 4.19 4.65 11.13
C GLU A 74 4.21 3.35 10.34
N HIS A 75 3.09 2.99 9.72
CA HIS A 75 2.98 1.78 8.90
C HIS A 75 3.87 1.85 7.65
N PHE A 76 3.87 2.99 6.94
CA PHE A 76 4.61 3.17 5.69
C PHE A 76 6.13 3.12 5.88
N PHE A 77 6.65 3.75 6.94
CA PHE A 77 8.09 3.77 7.22
C PHE A 77 8.56 2.71 8.22
N ASN A 78 7.63 1.89 8.72
CA ASN A 78 7.85 0.92 9.80
C ASN A 78 8.61 1.55 10.98
N CYS A 79 8.04 2.63 11.51
CA CYS A 79 8.57 3.37 12.67
C CYS A 79 7.43 3.76 13.63
N LYS A 80 7.77 4.19 14.83
CA LYS A 80 6.83 4.65 15.85
C LYS A 80 7.00 6.14 16.12
N TRP A 81 5.91 6.89 16.03
CA TRP A 81 5.87 8.31 16.27
C TRP A 81 5.81 8.61 17.76
N SER A 82 6.46 9.69 18.20
CA SER A 82 6.45 10.05 19.62
C SER A 82 5.04 10.44 20.07
N ASN A 83 4.58 9.86 21.18
CA ASN A 83 3.24 10.06 21.75
C ASN A 83 2.07 9.63 20.85
N SER A 84 2.29 8.74 19.88
CA SER A 84 1.19 8.09 19.17
C SER A 84 0.46 7.08 20.06
N LEU A 85 -0.81 6.85 19.76
CA LEU A 85 -1.58 5.79 20.40
C LEU A 85 -1.05 4.43 19.95
N VAL A 86 -1.07 3.45 20.84
CA VAL A 86 -0.75 2.06 20.47
C VAL A 86 -1.92 1.49 19.65
N THR A 87 -1.59 1.00 18.46
CA THR A 87 -2.51 0.31 17.55
C THR A 87 -2.02 -1.12 17.30
N PRO A 88 -2.88 -2.03 16.79
CA PRO A 88 -2.45 -3.35 16.37
C PRO A 88 -1.31 -3.34 15.33
N TYR A 89 -1.12 -2.22 14.63
CA TYR A 89 -0.15 -2.05 13.54
C TYR A 89 1.20 -1.46 14.00
N ASN A 90 1.27 -0.79 15.15
CA ASN A 90 2.51 -0.18 15.67
C ASN A 90 3.00 -0.79 17.00
N GLN A 91 2.27 -1.76 17.55
CA GLN A 91 2.56 -2.37 18.86
C GLN A 91 3.91 -3.11 18.92
N TYR A 92 4.43 -3.58 17.78
CA TYR A 92 5.71 -4.29 17.68
C TYR A 92 6.83 -3.44 17.09
N THR A 93 6.57 -2.16 16.83
CA THR A 93 7.53 -1.26 16.18
C THR A 93 8.31 -0.48 17.23
N ASP A 94 9.54 -0.92 17.51
CA ASP A 94 10.41 -0.27 18.51
C ASP A 94 11.23 0.89 17.94
N ARG A 95 11.38 0.94 16.61
CA ARG A 95 12.18 1.97 15.92
C ARG A 95 11.45 3.32 15.97
N PRO A 96 12.01 4.37 16.59
CA PRO A 96 11.40 5.69 16.57
C PRO A 96 11.53 6.34 15.19
N CYS A 97 10.51 7.11 14.78
CA CYS A 97 10.60 7.92 13.56
C CYS A 97 11.59 9.08 13.75
N THR A 98 12.39 9.38 12.72
CA THR A 98 13.50 10.35 12.80
C THR A 98 13.19 11.72 12.22
N VAL A 99 11.93 11.95 11.82
CA VAL A 99 11.40 13.16 11.15
C VAL A 99 12.08 13.52 9.82
N LYS A 100 13.00 12.67 9.36
CA LYS A 100 13.74 12.80 8.09
C LYS A 100 13.14 11.92 6.99
N GLU A 101 12.14 11.11 7.34
CA GLU A 101 11.41 10.30 6.38
C GLU A 101 10.67 11.20 5.38
N VAL A 102 10.71 10.84 4.10
CA VAL A 102 10.07 11.60 3.03
C VAL A 102 9.38 10.62 2.10
N ILE A 103 8.12 10.90 1.79
CA ILE A 103 7.36 10.12 0.82
C ILE A 103 7.94 10.41 -0.56
N SER A 104 8.47 9.39 -1.22
CA SER A 104 9.02 9.50 -2.56
C SER A 104 8.99 8.15 -3.27
N HIS A 105 9.22 8.13 -4.57
CA HIS A 105 9.37 6.87 -5.33
C HIS A 105 10.49 5.98 -4.79
N LYS A 106 11.50 6.55 -4.09
CA LYS A 106 12.57 5.77 -3.46
C LYS A 106 12.11 5.05 -2.19
N THR A 107 11.03 5.51 -1.58
CA THR A 107 10.44 4.93 -0.37
C THR A 107 9.15 4.18 -0.71
N SER A 108 9.05 3.63 -1.93
CA SER A 108 7.93 2.81 -2.39
C SER A 108 6.60 3.56 -2.62
N TYR A 109 6.60 4.89 -2.71
CA TYR A 109 5.43 5.61 -3.17
C TYR A 109 5.22 5.40 -4.67
N GLU A 110 4.03 4.94 -5.04
CA GLU A 110 3.58 4.82 -6.42
C GLU A 110 2.20 5.45 -6.55
N ALA A 111 2.01 6.30 -7.56
CA ALA A 111 0.68 6.79 -7.90
C ALA A 111 -0.16 5.66 -8.51
N GLU A 112 -1.44 5.58 -8.17
CA GLU A 112 -2.37 4.70 -8.89
C GLU A 112 -2.35 5.07 -10.38
N LYS A 113 -2.17 4.04 -11.22
CA LYS A 113 -2.13 4.14 -12.68
C LYS A 113 -3.45 3.71 -13.29
#